data_AF-A0A838N322-F1
#
_entry.id   AF-A0A838N322-F1
#
_cell.length_a   1.000
_cell.length_b   1.000
_cell.length_c   1.000
_cell.angle_alpha   90.00
_cell.angle_beta   90.00
_cell.angle_gamma   90.00
#
_symmetry.space_group_name_H-M   'P 1'
#
loop_
_entity.id
_entity.type
_entity.pdbx_description
1 polymer ?
#
loop_
_entity_poly.entity_id
_entity_poly.type
_entity_poly.pdbx_seq_one_letter_code
_entity_poly.pdbx_strand_id
1 'polypeptide(L)' 'MPGQPKRNPRGLAGGATRVHRGGSWKSRFSNLRASARSANAAKFASNDVGFRIVAEIPGG' A
#
# COMPACT_ATOMS: atom_id res chain seq x y z
N MET A 1 9.55 -13.58 3.11
CA MET A 1 9.94 -13.50 4.53
C MET A 1 9.41 -14.74 5.24
N PRO A 2 10.27 -15.62 5.76
CA PRO A 2 9.85 -16.77 6.56
C PRO A 2 9.01 -16.30 7.76
N GLY A 3 7.90 -16.97 8.06
CA GLY A 3 7.11 -16.72 9.27
C GLY A 3 5.97 -15.69 9.17
N GLN A 4 5.72 -15.05 8.02
CA GLN A 4 4.54 -14.18 7.88
C GLN A 4 3.26 -14.99 7.60
N PRO A 5 2.10 -14.57 8.14
CA PRO A 5 0.83 -15.25 7.89
C PRO A 5 0.46 -15.14 6.40
N LYS A 6 0.07 -16.27 5.79
CA LYS A 6 -0.44 -16.29 4.41
C LYS A 6 -1.90 -15.82 4.31
N ARG A 7 -2.70 -16.06 5.36
CA ARG A 7 -4.10 -15.65 5.46
C ARG A 7 -4.20 -14.32 6.20
N ASN A 8 -4.94 -13.35 5.63
CA ASN A 8 -5.07 -11.98 6.12
C ASN A 8 -3.72 -11.34 6.57
N PRO A 9 -2.71 -11.25 5.67
CA PRO A 9 -1.44 -10.65 5.99
C PRO A 9 -1.59 -9.16 6.29
N ARG A 10 -1.34 -8.75 7.53
CA ARG A 10 -1.32 -7.33 7.94
C ARG A 10 0.03 -6.63 7.72
N GLY A 11 1.07 -7.40 7.36
CA GLY A 11 2.44 -6.93 7.28
C GLY A 11 3.07 -6.75 8.67
N LEU A 12 4.21 -6.06 8.72
CA LEU A 12 4.89 -5.73 9.98
C LEU A 12 4.11 -4.63 10.72
N ALA A 13 3.90 -4.81 12.03
CA ALA A 13 3.19 -3.83 12.85
C ALA A 13 3.92 -2.47 12.92
N GLY A 14 5.25 -2.50 12.92
CA GLY A 14 6.12 -1.33 12.92
C GLY A 14 6.79 -1.06 11.57
N GLY A 15 7.27 0.17 11.39
CA GLY A 15 8.03 0.58 10.21
C GLY A 15 7.96 2.09 9.99
N ALA A 16 9.04 2.69 9.51
CA ALA A 16 9.10 4.12 9.21
C ALA A 16 8.21 4.52 8.01
N THR A 17 7.86 3.56 7.15
CA THR A 17 7.13 3.78 5.90
C THR A 17 5.85 2.96 5.80
N ARG A 18 4.87 3.47 5.05
CA ARG A 18 3.63 2.79 4.69
C ARG A 18 3.58 2.56 3.18
N VAL A 19 2.99 1.42 2.79
CA VAL A 19 2.87 1.02 1.38
C VAL A 19 1.74 1.80 0.70
N HIS A 20 2.00 2.27 -0.52
CA HIS A 20 0.97 2.75 -1.45
C HIS A 20 1.05 1.97 -2.77
N ARG A 21 -0.02 2.02 -3.56
CA ARG A 21 -0.23 1.18 -4.75
C ARG A 21 -0.94 1.99 -5.84
N GLY A 22 -0.81 1.55 -7.10
CA GLY A 22 -1.56 2.09 -8.24
C GLY A 22 -0.80 3.13 -9.07
N GLY A 23 0.18 3.81 -8.48
CA GLY A 23 0.86 4.93 -9.13
C GLY A 23 -0.03 6.17 -9.17
N SER A 24 0.40 7.14 -9.98
CA SER A 24 -0.22 8.46 -10.11
C SER A 24 -0.16 8.95 -11.55
N TRP A 25 -0.80 10.09 -11.83
CA TRP A 25 -0.74 10.76 -13.14
C TRP A 25 0.69 11.17 -13.57
N LYS A 26 1.66 11.21 -12.65
CA LYS A 26 3.08 11.45 -12.93
C LYS A 26 3.89 10.17 -13.16
N SER A 27 3.29 9.00 -12.93
CA SER A 27 4.02 7.73 -12.91
C SER A 27 4.38 7.24 -14.32
N ARG A 28 5.60 6.73 -14.47
CA ARG A 28 6.02 6.01 -15.70
C ARG A 28 5.27 4.67 -15.82
N PHE A 29 5.13 4.19 -17.05
CA PHE A 29 4.43 2.93 -17.36
C PHE A 29 4.89 1.72 -16.51
N SER A 30 6.18 1.64 -16.19
CA SER A 30 6.73 0.56 -15.35
C SER A 30 6.12 0.48 -13.94
N ASN A 31 5.57 1.59 -13.43
CA ASN A 31 5.04 1.71 -12.07
C ASN A 31 3.50 1.63 -12.00
N LEU A 32 2.81 1.52 -13.13
CA LEU A 32 1.33 1.47 -13.23
C LEU A 32 0.76 0.04 -13.25
N ARG A 33 1.54 -0.96 -12.81
CA ARG A 33 1.09 -2.36 -12.76
C ARG A 33 0.31 -2.64 -11.48
N ALA A 34 -0.71 -3.51 -11.57
CA ALA A 34 -1.48 -3.95 -10.40
C ALA A 34 -0.61 -4.62 -9.31
N SER A 35 0.56 -5.18 -9.66
CA SER A 35 1.51 -5.77 -8.71
C SER A 35 2.56 -4.78 -8.16
N ALA A 36 2.72 -3.59 -8.75
CA ALA A 36 3.75 -2.62 -8.36
C ALA A 36 3.46 -1.97 -6.99
N ARG A 37 4.43 -2.02 -6.08
CA ARG A 37 4.32 -1.47 -4.73
C ARG A 37 5.41 -0.42 -4.53
N SER A 38 5.07 0.65 -3.81
CA SER A 38 6.04 1.65 -3.34
C SER A 38 5.70 2.00 -1.88
N ALA A 39 6.61 2.67 -1.19
CA ALA A 39 6.46 3.03 0.20
C ALA A 39 7.04 4.41 0.48
N ASN A 40 6.42 5.15 1.40
CA ASN A 40 6.88 6.46 1.85
C ASN A 40 6.63 6.61 3.36
N ALA A 41 7.26 7.59 3.99
CA ALA A 41 6.99 7.94 5.38
C ALA A 41 5.50 8.23 5.59
N ALA A 42 4.95 7.88 6.76
CA ALA A 42 3.51 8.08 7.04
C ALA A 42 3.07 9.56 6.98
N LYS A 43 4.01 10.49 7.18
CA LYS A 43 3.77 11.95 7.10
C LYS A 43 4.03 12.55 5.71
N PHE A 44 4.47 11.75 4.74
CA PHE A 44 4.72 12.22 3.38
C PHE A 44 3.40 12.62 2.72
N ALA A 45 3.33 13.83 2.18
CA ALA A 45 2.19 14.33 1.43
C ALA A 45 2.67 14.89 0.09
N SER A 46 1.93 14.58 -0.97
CA SER A 46 2.13 15.09 -2.32
C SER A 46 0.79 15.15 -3.03
N ASN A 47 0.64 16.06 -3.99
CA ASN A 47 -0.60 16.25 -4.75
C ASN A 47 -0.96 15.10 -5.70
N ASP A 48 -0.10 14.09 -5.78
CA ASP A 48 -0.30 12.88 -6.58
C ASP A 48 -0.39 11.61 -5.72
N VAL A 49 -0.53 11.75 -4.39
CA VAL A 49 -0.72 10.66 -3.44
C VAL A 49 -2.04 10.84 -2.68
N GLY A 50 -2.88 9.81 -2.69
CA GLY A 50 -4.14 9.74 -1.95
C GLY A 50 -4.41 8.32 -1.43
N PHE A 51 -5.59 8.10 -0.85
CA PHE A 51 -6.02 6.78 -0.34
C PHE A 51 -7.50 6.51 -0.61
N ARG A 52 -7.87 5.23 -0.56
CA ARG A 52 -9.27 4.78 -0.59
C ARG A 52 -9.55 3.99 0.69
N ILE A 53 -10.73 4.21 1.25
CA ILE A 53 -11.17 3.54 2.48
C ILE A 53 -11.70 2.13 2.12
N VAL A 54 -11.51 1.18 3.03
CA VAL A 54 -12.12 -0.14 2.99
C VAL A 54 -12.79 -0.40 4.34
N ALA A 55 -13.83 -1.24 4.35
CA ALA A 55 -14.53 -1.66 5.55
C ALA A 55 -14.67 -3.18 5.56
N GLU A 56 -14.69 -3.76 6.76
CA GLU A 56 -15.01 -5.18 6.94
C GLU A 56 -16.51 -5.39 6.74
N ILE A 57 -16.88 -6.47 6.06
CA ILE A 57 -18.27 -6.89 5.93
C ILE A 57 -18.54 -7.84 7.11
N PRO A 58 -19.52 -7.55 7.98
CA PRO A 58 -19.84 -8.44 9.10
C PRO A 58 -20.20 -9.85 8.60
N GLY A 59 -19.50 -10.87 9.11
CA GLY A 59 -19.78 -12.29 8.82
C GLY A 59 -19.06 -12.91 7.62
N GLY A 60 -18.06 -12.24 7.05
CA GLY A 60 -17.18 -12.78 5.99
C GLY A 60 -15.93 -13.49 6.48
#